data_AF-A0A3D6DXR4-F1
#
_entry.id   AF-A0A3D6DXR4-F1
#
_cell.length_a   1.000
_cell.length_b   1.000
_cell.length_c   1.000
_cell.angle_alpha   90.00
_cell.angle_beta   90.00
_cell.angle_gamma   90.00
#
_symmetry.space_group_name_H-M   'P 1'
#
loop_
_entity.id
_entity.type
_entity.pdbx_description
1 polymer ?
#
loop_
_entity_poly.entity_id
_entity_poly.type
_entity_poly.pdbx_seq_one_letter_code
_entity_poly.pdbx_strand_id
1 'polypeptide(L)' 'MTQDQLKQAVGRAAIAHLVEGEIVGVGTGSTANCFIDEL' A
#
# COMPACT_ATOMS: atom_id res chain seq x y z
N MET A 1 -13.98 8.17 9.05
CA MET A 1 -12.55 7.92 8.81
C MET A 1 -11.99 9.13 8.08
N THR A 2 -10.80 9.58 8.44
CA THR A 2 -10.10 10.64 7.69
C THR A 2 -9.54 10.06 6.39
N GLN A 3 -9.22 10.94 5.43
CA GLN A 3 -8.61 10.51 4.18
C GLN A 3 -7.29 9.75 4.41
N ASP A 4 -6.48 10.18 5.38
CA ASP A 4 -5.22 9.51 5.68
C ASP A 4 -5.43 8.15 6.35
N GLN A 5 -6.45 8.02 7.20
CA GLN A 5 -6.85 6.71 7.74
C GLN A 5 -7.32 5.76 6.62
N LEU A 6 -7.98 6.27 5.59
CA LEU A 6 -8.36 5.47 4.42
C LEU A 6 -7.13 5.05 3.60
N LYS A 7 -6.18 5.96 3.36
CA LYS A 7 -4.92 5.64 2.65
C LYS A 7 -4.12 4.56 3.36
N GLN A 8 -3.97 4.66 4.67
CA GLN A 8 -3.30 3.65 5.48
C GLN A 8 -4.03 2.30 5.45
N ALA A 9 -5.37 2.33 5.53
CA ALA A 9 -6.17 1.10 5.48
C ALA A 9 -6.02 0.36 4.13
N VAL A 10 -6.02 1.10 3.00
CA VAL A 10 -5.83 0.46 1.68
C VAL A 10 -4.38 0.02 1.45
N GLY A 11 -3.39 0.76 1.99
CA GLY A 11 -1.98 0.34 1.96
C GLY A 11 -1.77 -1.03 2.61
N ARG A 12 -2.30 -1.21 3.83
CA ARG A 12 -2.29 -2.51 4.52
C ARG A 12 -3.02 -3.61 3.76
N ALA A 13 -4.22 -3.32 3.26
CA ALA A 13 -5.01 -4.31 2.55
C ALA A 13 -4.30 -4.82 1.29
N ALA A 14 -3.50 -3.98 0.63
CA ALA A 14 -2.77 -4.34 -0.58
C ALA A 14 -1.68 -5.41 -0.36
N ILE A 15 -1.11 -5.53 0.84
CA ILE A 15 -0.09 -6.54 1.17
C ILE A 15 -0.61 -7.97 0.98
N ALA A 16 -1.90 -8.20 1.27
CA ALA A 16 -2.53 -9.51 1.12
C ALA A 16 -2.62 -10.00 -0.35
N HIS A 17 -2.33 -9.11 -1.31
CA HIS A 17 -2.35 -9.43 -2.74
C HIS A 17 -0.96 -9.68 -3.33
N LEU A 18 0.11 -9.54 -2.54
CA LEU A 18 1.47 -9.76 -3.04
C LEU A 18 1.79 -11.25 -3.13
N VAL A 19 2.54 -11.60 -4.16
CA VAL A 19 3.10 -12.94 -4.35
C VAL A 19 4.57 -12.88 -3.98
N GLU A 20 4.99 -13.77 -3.08
CA GLU A 20 6.37 -13.80 -2.60
C GLU A 20 7.34 -14.11 -3.75
N GLY A 21 8.46 -13.37 -3.79
CA GLY A 21 9.50 -13.53 -4.81
C GLY A 21 9.21 -12.86 -6.15
N GLU A 22 8.07 -12.21 -6.33
CA GLU A 22 7.76 -11.44 -7.53
C GLU A 22 8.19 -9.96 -7.42
N ILE A 23 8.39 -9.32 -8.58
CA ILE A 23 8.67 -7.88 -8.66
C ILE A 23 7.35 -7.12 -8.67
N VAL A 24 7.20 -6.20 -7.72
CA VAL A 24 5.99 -5.39 -7.56
C VAL A 24 6.21 -4.00 -8.14
N GLY A 25 5.32 -3.57 -9.06
CA GLY A 25 5.29 -2.21 -9.56
C GLY A 25 4.65 -1.27 -8.54
N VAL A 26 5.36 -0.20 -8.16
CA VAL A 26 4.88 0.77 -7.16
C VAL A 26 4.53 2.10 -7.85
N GLY A 27 3.32 2.59 -7.60
CA GLY A 27 2.88 3.92 -8.06
C GLY A 27 3.51 5.06 -7.27
N THR A 28 3.05 6.30 -7.50
CA THR A 28 3.54 7.49 -6.78
C THR A 28 2.40 8.23 -6.07
N GLY A 29 2.76 9.01 -5.05
CA GLY A 29 1.84 9.85 -4.29
C GLY A 29 1.49 9.29 -2.90
N SER A 30 0.76 10.09 -2.11
CA SER A 30 0.58 9.82 -0.68
C SER A 30 -0.08 8.47 -0.34
N THR A 31 -0.90 7.91 -1.22
CA THR A 31 -1.47 6.58 -1.01
C THR A 31 -0.46 5.47 -1.29
N ALA A 32 0.39 5.62 -2.31
CA ALA A 32 1.45 4.67 -2.61
C ALA A 32 2.51 4.64 -1.51
N ASN A 33 2.78 5.79 -0.88
CA ASN A 33 3.67 5.85 0.30
C ASN A 33 3.14 4.96 1.44
N CYS A 34 1.83 5.03 1.75
CA CYS A 34 1.24 4.17 2.78
C CYS A 34 1.29 2.68 2.43
N PHE A 35 1.37 2.31 1.15
CA PHE A 35 1.61 0.93 0.75
C PHE A 35 3.08 0.54 0.96
N ILE A 36 4.02 1.42 0.57
CA ILE A 36 5.46 1.22 0.78
C ILE A 36 5.79 1.05 2.26
N ASP A 37 5.14 1.82 3.15
CA ASP A 37 5.35 1.74 4.60
C ASP A 37 4.96 0.38 5.20
N GLU A 38 4.13 -0.42 4.50
CA GLU A 38 3.61 -1.70 4.95
C GLU A 38 4.32 -2.91 4.28
N LEU A 39 5.28 -2.66 3.38
CA LEU A 39 6.16 -3.66 2.74
C LEU A 39 7.34 -4.02 3.66
#